data_AF-A0A933WXN4-F1
#
_entry.id   AF-A0A933WXN4-F1
#
_cell.length_a   1.000
_cell.length_b   1.000
_cell.length_c   1.000
_cell.angle_alpha   90.00
_cell.angle_beta   90.00
_cell.angle_gamma   90.00
#
_symmetry.space_group_name_H-M   'P 1'
#
loop_
_entity.id
_entity.type
_entity.pdbx_description
1 polymer ?
#
loop_
_entity_poly.entity_id
_entity_poly.type
_entity_poly.pdbx_seq_one_letter_code
_entity_poly.pdbx_strand_id
1 'polypeptide(L)'
;MKQKQKADTHKLVLVPAALLVALLSFLGGTQYERQVKDILEQPNISTTTVRNLPIREKVKRVIDGDTIELANGQIARYVGVNAPNNGEPLEEEATEANTKLVSGKTITLEYDAYTSDRFERVLAYPMVNGKNYPQSMAIYHIE
;
A
#
# COMPACT_ATOMS: atom_id res chain seq x y z
N MET A 1 29.58 25.53 -9.20
CA MET A 1 29.04 24.46 -10.04
C MET A 1 28.73 23.27 -9.15
N LYS A 2 27.45 22.92 -8.92
CA LYS A 2 27.06 21.74 -8.11
C LYS A 2 26.76 20.58 -9.05
N GLN A 3 27.52 19.49 -8.93
CA GLN A 3 27.28 18.26 -9.67
C GLN A 3 26.00 17.61 -9.13
N LYS A 4 25.02 17.37 -10.01
CA LYS A 4 23.82 16.57 -9.70
C LYS A 4 24.24 15.10 -9.67
N GLN A 5 24.16 14.48 -8.51
CA GLN A 5 24.30 13.04 -8.34
C GLN A 5 23.08 12.37 -9.01
N LYS A 6 23.34 11.62 -10.08
CA LYS A 6 22.31 10.90 -10.84
C LYS A 6 21.91 9.67 -10.02
N ALA A 7 20.66 9.60 -9.56
CA ALA A 7 20.16 8.43 -8.86
C ALA A 7 20.20 7.22 -9.80
N ASP A 8 20.91 6.16 -9.41
CA ASP A 8 20.92 4.89 -10.11
C ASP A 8 19.55 4.22 -9.94
N THR A 9 18.67 4.43 -10.90
CA THR A 9 17.37 3.76 -10.95
C THR A 9 17.58 2.36 -11.52
N HIS A 10 17.77 1.35 -10.66
CA HIS A 10 17.74 -0.04 -11.09
C HIS A 10 16.34 -0.38 -11.59
N LYS A 11 16.23 -0.77 -12.87
CA LYS A 11 14.96 -1.22 -13.47
C LYS A 11 14.68 -2.65 -13.01
N LEU A 12 13.56 -2.82 -12.31
CA LEU A 12 13.03 -4.14 -11.96
C LEU A 12 12.31 -4.73 -13.18
N VAL A 13 12.55 -6.01 -13.46
CA VAL A 13 11.88 -6.75 -14.54
C VAL A 13 11.15 -7.93 -13.92
N LEU A 14 9.82 -7.98 -14.10
CA LEU A 14 9.01 -9.12 -13.68
C LEU A 14 9.09 -10.20 -14.76
N VAL A 15 9.55 -11.38 -14.37
CA VAL A 15 9.67 -12.53 -15.25
C VAL A 15 8.78 -13.65 -14.73
N PRO A 16 7.87 -14.21 -15.55
CA PRO A 16 7.11 -15.38 -15.16
C PRO A 16 8.04 -16.56 -14.83
N ALA A 17 7.79 -17.25 -13.73
CA ALA A 17 8.63 -18.39 -13.32
C ALA A 17 8.76 -19.46 -14.42
N ALA A 18 7.69 -19.70 -15.18
CA ALA A 18 7.69 -20.62 -16.33
C ALA A 18 8.73 -20.24 -17.40
N LEU A 19 8.98 -18.94 -17.61
CA LEU A 19 9.98 -18.46 -18.57
C LEU A 19 11.40 -18.73 -18.07
N LEU A 20 11.66 -18.55 -16.77
CA LEU A 20 12.94 -18.90 -16.14
C LEU A 20 13.20 -20.41 -16.19
N VAL A 21 12.18 -21.23 -15.93
CA VAL A 21 12.27 -22.69 -16.05
C VAL A 21 12.56 -23.12 -17.48
N ALA A 22 11.90 -22.51 -18.48
CA ALA A 22 12.17 -22.78 -19.88
C ALA A 22 13.62 -22.40 -20.27
N LEU A 23 14.16 -21.31 -19.70
CA LEU A 23 15.55 -20.88 -19.91
C LEU A 23 16.58 -21.86 -19.35
N LEU A 24 16.30 -22.56 -18.24
CA LEU A 24 17.23 -23.54 -17.66
C LEU A 24 17.67 -24.61 -18.67
N SER A 25 16.75 -25.08 -19.51
CA SER A 25 17.04 -26.06 -20.57
C SER A 25 18.08 -25.58 -21.58
N PHE A 26 18.20 -24.25 -21.76
CA PHE A 26 19.18 -23.62 -22.67
C PHE A 26 20.47 -23.17 -21.96
N LEU A 27 20.45 -23.08 -20.63
CA LEU A 27 21.57 -22.58 -19.83
C LEU A 27 22.48 -23.69 -19.29
N GLY A 28 22.17 -24.95 -19.56
CA GLY A 28 22.96 -26.11 -19.14
C GLY A 28 24.43 -25.97 -19.55
N GLY A 29 25.34 -26.08 -18.58
CA GLY A 29 26.79 -25.96 -18.78
C GLY A 29 27.33 -24.52 -18.82
N THR A 30 26.48 -23.50 -18.65
CA THR A 30 26.90 -22.10 -18.57
C THR A 30 27.17 -21.65 -17.14
N GLN A 31 27.95 -20.59 -16.98
CA GLN A 31 28.21 -19.95 -15.67
C GLN A 31 26.94 -19.40 -14.98
N TYR A 32 25.84 -19.24 -15.72
CA TYR A 32 24.58 -18.69 -15.22
C TYR A 32 23.61 -19.76 -14.73
N GLU A 33 23.85 -21.04 -15.03
CA GLU A 33 22.95 -22.16 -14.68
C GLU A 33 22.67 -22.21 -13.18
N ARG A 34 23.70 -22.08 -12.35
CA ARG A 34 23.57 -22.09 -10.88
C ARG A 34 22.77 -20.89 -10.38
N GLN A 35 23.05 -19.69 -10.89
CA GLN A 35 22.35 -18.47 -10.47
C GLN A 35 20.85 -18.55 -10.73
N VAL A 36 20.44 -19.12 -11.88
CA VAL A 36 19.01 -19.28 -12.21
C VAL A 36 18.36 -20.39 -11.39
N LYS A 37 19.05 -21.51 -11.14
CA LYS A 37 18.56 -22.57 -10.26
C LYS A 37 18.37 -22.08 -8.83
N ASP A 38 19.35 -21.36 -8.30
CA ASP A 38 19.29 -20.79 -6.95
C ASP A 38 18.12 -19.82 -6.80
N ILE A 39 17.71 -19.09 -7.86
CA ILE A 39 16.52 -18.23 -7.85
C ILE A 39 15.24 -19.05 -7.86
N LEU A 40 15.18 -20.12 -8.66
CA LEU A 40 14.01 -20.99 -8.81
C LEU A 40 13.76 -21.93 -7.61
N GLU A 41 14.81 -22.23 -6.86
CA GLU A 41 14.76 -23.07 -5.67
C GLU A 41 14.53 -22.25 -4.38
N GLN A 42 14.43 -20.91 -4.46
CA GLN A 42 14.15 -20.12 -3.27
C GLN A 42 12.71 -20.37 -2.80
N PRO A 43 12.50 -20.60 -1.49
CA PRO A 43 11.18 -20.86 -0.93
C PRO A 43 10.22 -19.65 -1.00
N ASN A 44 10.69 -18.48 -1.47
CA ASN A 44 9.97 -17.21 -1.46
C ASN A 44 9.72 -16.62 -2.86
N ILE A 45 9.65 -17.44 -3.92
CA ILE A 45 9.20 -16.94 -5.23
C ILE A 45 7.69 -16.64 -5.14
N SER A 46 7.36 -15.44 -4.72
CA SER A 46 5.98 -14.97 -4.72
C SER A 46 5.57 -14.58 -6.14
N THR A 47 4.99 -15.53 -6.87
CA THR A 47 4.15 -15.21 -8.02
C THR A 47 2.92 -14.45 -7.54
N THR A 48 2.65 -13.30 -8.16
CA THR A 48 1.61 -12.29 -7.86
C THR A 48 2.12 -11.18 -6.95
N THR A 49 2.00 -9.93 -7.42
CA THR A 49 2.35 -8.68 -6.73
C THR A 49 2.26 -8.81 -5.21
N VAL A 50 3.40 -9.00 -4.53
CA VAL A 50 3.46 -8.96 -3.06
C VAL A 50 3.31 -7.50 -2.67
N ARG A 51 2.07 -7.01 -2.72
CA ARG A 51 1.72 -5.75 -2.08
C ARG A 51 1.87 -6.06 -0.60
N ASN A 52 3.00 -5.66 -0.01
CA ASN A 52 3.26 -5.85 1.40
C ASN A 52 2.34 -4.92 2.20
N LEU A 53 1.10 -5.34 2.38
CA LEU A 53 0.06 -4.59 3.08
C LEU A 53 0.26 -4.78 4.59
N PRO A 54 0.58 -3.71 5.35
CA PRO A 54 0.80 -3.84 6.77
C PRO A 54 -0.52 -4.14 7.49
N ILE A 55 -0.52 -5.13 8.39
CA ILE A 55 -1.65 -5.33 9.32
C ILE A 55 -1.70 -4.20 10.35
N ARG A 56 -0.53 -3.65 10.72
CA ARG A 56 -0.40 -2.49 11.61
C ARG A 56 0.65 -1.52 11.11
N GLU A 57 0.31 -0.24 11.12
CA GLU A 57 1.24 0.81 10.70
C GLU A 57 0.91 2.14 11.38
N LYS A 58 1.92 3.00 11.53
CA LYS A 58 1.76 4.36 12.03
C LYS A 58 1.21 5.27 10.94
N VAL A 59 0.20 6.07 11.30
CA VAL A 59 -0.28 7.16 10.44
C VAL A 59 0.74 8.29 10.45
N LYS A 60 1.26 8.62 9.27
CA LYS A 60 2.20 9.74 9.07
C LYS A 60 1.46 11.07 9.03
N ARG A 61 0.39 11.15 8.24
CA ARG A 61 -0.51 12.32 8.19
C ARG A 61 -1.87 11.93 7.61
N VAL A 62 -2.86 12.78 7.89
CA VAL A 62 -4.17 12.73 7.23
C VAL A 62 -4.10 13.57 5.95
N ILE A 63 -4.68 13.05 4.86
CA ILE A 63 -4.78 13.74 3.57
C ILE A 63 -6.12 14.49 3.51
N ASP A 64 -7.22 13.79 3.79
CA ASP A 64 -8.58 14.32 3.84
C ASP A 64 -9.45 13.49 4.81
N GLY A 65 -10.77 13.71 4.84
CA GLY A 65 -11.68 13.06 5.78
C GLY A 65 -11.77 11.53 5.68
N ASP A 66 -11.29 10.91 4.60
CA ASP A 66 -11.34 9.45 4.41
C ASP A 66 -10.05 8.84 3.84
N THR A 67 -8.97 9.62 3.75
CA THR A 67 -7.69 9.20 3.17
C THR A 67 -6.51 9.58 4.06
N ILE A 68 -5.57 8.65 4.25
CA ILE A 68 -4.38 8.82 5.10
C ILE A 68 -3.09 8.35 4.40
N GLU A 69 -1.97 8.92 4.82
CA GLU A 69 -0.63 8.44 4.47
C GLU A 69 -0.02 7.70 5.66
N LEU A 70 0.46 6.48 5.41
CA LEU A 70 1.14 5.63 6.37
C LEU A 70 2.65 5.95 6.42
N ALA A 71 3.32 5.57 7.51
CA ALA A 71 4.75 5.83 7.70
C ALA A 71 5.63 5.15 6.64
N ASN A 72 5.18 4.03 6.07
CA ASN A 72 5.84 3.33 4.97
C ASN A 72 5.58 3.97 3.58
N GLY A 73 4.85 5.08 3.51
CA GLY A 73 4.55 5.82 2.29
C GLY A 73 3.30 5.35 1.54
N GLN A 74 2.64 4.26 1.97
CA GLN A 74 1.39 3.83 1.36
C GLN A 74 0.26 4.80 1.69
N ILE A 75 -0.63 5.03 0.72
CA ILE A 75 -1.85 5.82 0.90
C ILE A 75 -3.02 4.86 1.09
N ALA A 76 -3.73 4.98 2.19
CA ALA A 76 -4.92 4.19 2.48
C ALA A 76 -6.18 5.05 2.35
N ARG A 77 -7.16 4.55 1.60
CA ARG A 77 -8.52 5.10 1.50
C ARG A 77 -9.49 4.23 2.29
N TYR A 78 -10.35 4.87 3.06
CA TYR A 78 -11.32 4.17 3.89
C TYR A 78 -12.42 3.57 3.03
N VAL A 79 -12.73 2.30 3.27
CA VAL A 79 -13.84 1.63 2.59
C VAL A 79 -15.14 1.98 3.29
N GLY A 80 -16.18 2.30 2.51
CA GLY A 80 -17.51 2.65 3.01
C GLY A 80 -17.63 4.06 3.58
N VAL A 81 -16.59 4.89 3.47
CA VAL A 81 -16.62 6.31 3.84
C VAL A 81 -16.38 7.13 2.59
N ASN A 82 -17.22 8.15 2.39
CA ASN A 82 -17.02 9.16 1.35
C ASN A 82 -17.11 10.54 2.02
N ALA A 83 -15.98 11.07 2.43
CA ALA A 83 -15.91 12.36 3.10
C ALA A 83 -15.90 13.51 2.06
N PRO A 84 -16.45 14.69 2.43
CA PRO A 84 -16.33 15.89 1.61
C PRO A 84 -14.87 16.21 1.26
N ASN A 85 -14.61 16.57 0.01
CA ASN A 85 -13.28 16.92 -0.50
C ASN A 85 -13.36 17.93 -1.68
N ASN A 86 -12.22 18.45 -2.14
CA ASN A 86 -12.15 19.31 -3.34
C ASN A 86 -12.99 20.61 -3.26
N GLY A 87 -13.05 21.22 -2.08
CA GLY A 87 -13.81 22.43 -1.80
C GLY A 87 -15.29 22.19 -1.47
N GLU A 88 -15.70 20.94 -1.30
CA GLU A 88 -17.04 20.62 -0.82
C GLU A 88 -17.28 21.18 0.59
N PRO A 89 -18.53 21.58 0.92
CA PRO A 89 -18.87 22.00 2.26
C PRO A 89 -18.49 20.92 3.29
N LEU A 90 -17.92 21.35 4.42
CA LEU A 90 -17.48 20.49 5.52
C LEU A 90 -16.18 19.68 5.28
N GLU A 91 -15.43 19.97 4.21
CA GLU A 91 -14.13 19.30 3.94
C GLU A 91 -13.11 19.48 5.08
N GLU A 92 -13.00 20.71 5.62
CA GLU A 92 -12.05 21.03 6.68
C GLU A 92 -12.42 20.29 7.97
N GLU A 93 -13.70 20.30 8.32
CA GLU A 93 -14.26 19.64 9.49
C GLU A 93 -14.10 18.12 9.41
N ALA A 94 -14.35 17.52 8.24
CA ALA A 94 -14.14 16.09 8.03
C ALA A 94 -12.66 15.71 8.18
N THR A 95 -11.75 16.52 7.62
CA THR A 95 -10.30 16.33 7.72
C THR A 95 -9.82 16.49 9.17
N GLU A 96 -10.31 17.48 9.89
CA GLU A 96 -9.97 17.72 11.29
C GLU A 96 -10.47 16.59 12.20
N ALA A 97 -11.69 16.10 11.95
CA ALA A 97 -12.26 14.96 12.66
C ALA A 97 -11.39 13.70 12.47
N ASN A 98 -11.05 13.35 11.22
CA ASN A 98 -10.17 12.23 10.93
C ASN A 98 -8.78 12.43 11.60
N THR A 99 -8.23 13.65 11.54
CA THR A 99 -6.95 13.99 12.17
C THR A 99 -6.95 13.71 13.67
N LYS A 100 -7.98 14.16 14.40
CA LYS A 100 -8.14 13.89 15.85
C LYS A 100 -8.21 12.39 16.15
N LEU A 101 -8.81 11.62 15.25
CA LEU A 101 -9.00 10.18 15.41
C LEU A 101 -7.74 9.37 15.16
N VAL A 102 -6.95 9.65 14.12
CA VAL A 102 -5.90 8.72 13.66
C VAL A 102 -4.50 9.29 13.58
N SER A 103 -4.34 10.62 13.54
CA SER A 103 -3.02 11.23 13.26
C SER A 103 -1.96 10.84 14.29
N GLY A 104 -0.80 10.39 13.81
CA GLY A 104 0.34 9.97 14.63
C GLY A 104 0.16 8.64 15.38
N LYS A 105 -1.01 8.00 15.31
CA LYS A 105 -1.31 6.74 16.00
C LYS A 105 -0.87 5.54 15.16
N THR A 106 -0.55 4.43 15.83
CA THR A 106 -0.44 3.12 15.18
C THR A 106 -1.81 2.48 15.13
N ILE A 107 -2.27 2.17 13.91
CA ILE A 107 -3.59 1.61 13.64
C ILE A 107 -3.46 0.19 13.12
N THR A 108 -4.51 -0.61 13.30
CA THR A 108 -4.69 -1.88 12.56
C THR A 108 -5.43 -1.57 11.26
N LEU A 109 -5.05 -2.22 10.17
CA LEU A 109 -5.66 -2.10 8.85
C LEU A 109 -6.23 -3.46 8.44
N GLU A 110 -7.54 -3.50 8.21
CA GLU A 110 -8.18 -4.63 7.53
C GLU A 110 -8.46 -4.22 6.08
N TYR A 111 -8.22 -5.11 5.12
CA TYR A 111 -8.29 -4.76 3.69
C TYR A 111 -9.50 -5.40 3.03
N ASP A 112 -10.05 -4.72 2.03
CA ASP A 112 -11.12 -5.27 1.21
C ASP A 112 -10.56 -6.25 0.14
N ALA A 113 -11.44 -7.07 -0.44
CA ALA A 113 -11.10 -8.03 -1.50
C ALA A 113 -10.45 -7.34 -2.71
N TYR A 114 -10.86 -6.10 -2.99
CA TYR A 114 -10.19 -5.21 -3.93
C TYR A 114 -9.17 -4.36 -3.16
N THR A 115 -7.90 -4.76 -3.19
CA THR A 115 -6.89 -4.13 -2.33
C THR A 115 -6.38 -2.77 -2.82
N SER A 116 -6.73 -2.33 -4.04
CA SER A 116 -6.35 -1.01 -4.53
C SER A 116 -7.32 -0.41 -5.55
N ASP A 117 -7.39 0.92 -5.59
CA ASP A 117 -8.13 1.66 -6.61
C ASP A 117 -7.25 2.11 -7.81
N ARG A 118 -7.89 2.79 -8.77
CA ARG A 118 -7.24 3.37 -9.97
C ARG A 118 -6.16 4.42 -9.68
N PHE A 119 -6.05 4.88 -8.43
CA PHE A 119 -5.07 5.85 -7.96
C PHE A 119 -3.96 5.19 -7.11
N GLU A 120 -3.89 3.85 -7.16
CA GLU A 120 -2.93 3.03 -6.42
C GLU A 120 -3.03 3.14 -4.89
N ARG A 121 -4.13 3.71 -4.37
CA ARG A 121 -4.41 3.74 -2.94
C ARG A 121 -4.86 2.36 -2.48
N VAL A 122 -4.45 1.95 -1.29
CA VAL A 122 -4.94 0.72 -0.69
C VAL A 122 -6.30 0.95 -0.05
N LEU A 123 -7.23 0.01 -0.24
CA LEU A 123 -8.58 0.09 0.32
C LEU A 123 -8.60 -0.63 1.67
N ALA A 124 -8.87 0.10 2.75
CA ALA A 124 -8.78 -0.43 4.11
C ALA A 124 -9.87 0.08 5.07
N TYR A 125 -10.12 -0.70 6.12
CA TYR A 125 -10.89 -0.35 7.31
C TYR A 125 -9.90 -0.09 8.46
N PRO A 126 -9.57 1.17 8.78
CA PRO A 126 -8.66 1.50 9.88
C PRO A 126 -9.32 1.29 11.26
N MET A 127 -8.55 0.71 12.18
CA MET A 127 -8.96 0.50 13.57
C MET A 127 -7.94 1.09 14.54
N VAL A 128 -8.40 1.92 15.47
CA VAL A 128 -7.58 2.43 16.60
C VAL A 128 -8.00 1.68 17.86
N ASN A 129 -7.07 1.10 18.59
CA ASN A 129 -7.36 0.37 19.85
C ASN A 129 -8.47 -0.70 19.71
N GLY A 130 -8.55 -1.36 18.55
CA GLY A 130 -9.56 -2.39 18.28
C GLY A 130 -10.97 -1.86 17.97
N LYS A 131 -11.16 -0.54 17.84
CA LYS A 131 -12.43 0.05 17.39
C LYS A 131 -12.34 0.42 15.92
N ASN A 132 -13.34 0.03 15.14
CA ASN A 132 -13.50 0.41 13.73
C ASN A 132 -14.06 1.84 13.65
N TYR A 133 -13.29 2.78 13.10
CA TYR A 133 -13.68 4.19 13.02
C TYR A 133 -14.50 4.58 11.78
N PRO A 134 -14.34 3.95 10.60
CA PRO A 134 -15.22 4.13 9.44
C PRO A 134 -16.72 4.12 9.77
N GLN A 135 -17.18 3.17 10.60
CA GLN A 135 -18.57 3.12 11.03
C GLN A 135 -18.94 4.25 12.00
N SER A 136 -18.01 4.68 12.87
CA SER A 136 -18.29 5.78 13.78
C SER A 136 -18.44 7.13 13.08
N MET A 137 -17.72 7.35 11.97
CA MET A 137 -17.81 8.59 11.18
C MET A 137 -19.08 8.63 10.31
N ALA A 138 -19.53 7.49 9.78
CA ALA A 138 -20.78 7.40 9.03
C ALA A 138 -22.03 7.70 9.88
N ILE A 139 -21.96 7.52 11.21
CA ILE A 139 -23.09 7.76 12.12
C ILE A 139 -23.26 9.26 12.46
N TYR A 140 -22.27 10.12 12.22
CA TYR A 140 -22.38 11.56 12.50
C TYR A 140 -23.05 12.39 11.39
N HIS A 141 -23.80 11.78 10.46
CA HIS A 141 -24.50 12.50 9.38
C HIS A 141 -25.97 12.10 9.19
N ILE A 142 -26.64 11.68 10.26
CA ILE A 142 -28.11 11.66 10.31
C ILE A 142 -28.58 12.34 11.60
N GLU A 143 -28.43 13.67 11.68
CA GLU A 143 -29.35 14.59 12.39
C GLU A 143 -29.35 15.94 11.67
#